data_AF-A0A950VQM2-F1
#
_entry.id   AF-A0A950VQM2-F1
#
_cell.length_a   1.000
_cell.length_b   1.000
_cell.length_c   1.000
_cell.angle_alpha   90.00
_cell.angle_beta   90.00
_cell.angle_gamma   90.00
#
_symmetry.space_group_name_H-M   'P 1'
#
loop_
_entity.id
_entity.type
_entity.pdbx_description
1 polymer ?
#
loop_
_entity_poly.entity_id
_entity_poly.type
_entity_poly.pdbx_seq_one_letter_code
_entity_poly.pdbx_strand_id
1 'polypeptide(L)' 'MPHLVPVCELNRLPADRFAEALGPLFEAADPLAKLLYAHRPVSSYEQLIDTAEQLTNVLEEAGKIAVANAHPRIGES' A
#
# COMPACT_ATOMS: atom_id res chain seq x y z
N MET A 1 -3.65 18.79 0.98
CA MET A 1 -4.70 17.79 1.24
C MET A 1 -4.27 16.49 0.57
N PRO A 2 -4.27 15.35 1.28
CA PRO A 2 -4.02 14.07 0.64
C PRO A 2 -5.15 13.79 -0.35
N HIS A 3 -4.80 13.54 -1.61
CA HIS A 3 -5.74 13.17 -2.66
C HIS A 3 -5.17 11.98 -3.41
N LEU A 4 -6.05 11.07 -3.84
CA LEU A 4 -5.66 9.95 -4.67
C LEU A 4 -5.37 10.46 -6.08
N VAL A 5 -4.18 10.12 -6.60
CA VAL A 5 -3.84 10.38 -8.00
C VAL A 5 -4.63 9.45 -8.92
N PRO A 6 -4.82 9.76 -10.21
CA PRO A 6 -5.42 8.80 -11.13
C PRO A 6 -4.63 7.48 -11.20
N VAL A 7 -5.31 6.34 -11.31
CA VAL A 7 -4.65 5.01 -11.35
C VAL A 7 -3.63 4.87 -12.50
N CYS A 8 -3.89 5.54 -13.63
CA CYS A 8 -2.98 5.57 -14.77
C CYS A 8 -1.69 6.37 -14.48
N GLU A 9 -1.75 7.36 -13.59
CA GLU A 9 -0.61 8.11 -13.10
C GLU A 9 0.15 7.31 -12.05
N LEU A 10 -0.57 6.68 -11.12
CA LEU A 10 -0.03 5.76 -10.10
C LEU A 10 0.86 4.66 -10.73
N ASN A 11 0.40 4.05 -11.83
CA ASN A 11 1.16 3.03 -12.57
C ASN A 11 2.47 3.51 -13.20
N ARG A 12 2.70 4.83 -13.27
CA ARG A 12 3.89 5.43 -13.87
C ARG A 12 4.84 6.03 -12.83
N LEU A 13 4.42 6.15 -11.58
CA LEU A 13 5.26 6.70 -10.53
C LEU A 13 6.48 5.79 -10.28
N PRO A 14 7.63 6.37 -9.92
CA PRO A 14 8.75 5.63 -9.34
C PRO A 14 8.38 5.12 -7.93
N ALA A 15 9.11 4.12 -7.43
CA ALA A 15 8.78 3.39 -6.19
C ALA A 15 8.53 4.31 -4.98
N ASP A 16 9.42 5.28 -4.75
CA ASP A 16 9.30 6.21 -3.61
C ASP A 16 8.01 7.04 -3.69
N ARG A 17 7.67 7.54 -4.87
CA ARG A 17 6.46 8.35 -5.11
C ARG A 17 5.21 7.50 -5.14
N PHE A 18 5.30 6.25 -5.56
CA PHE A 18 4.20 5.30 -5.47
C PHE A 18 3.85 5.02 -4.01
N ALA A 19 4.85 4.79 -3.15
CA ALA A 19 4.62 4.58 -1.72
C ALA A 19 3.99 5.80 -1.04
N GLU A 20 4.48 7.01 -1.33
CA GLU A 20 3.86 8.26 -0.85
C GLU A 20 2.40 8.40 -1.30
N ALA A 21 2.11 8.09 -2.58
CA ALA A 21 0.77 8.17 -3.15
C ALA A 21 -0.22 7.14 -2.57
N LEU A 22 0.30 6.05 -1.99
CA LEU A 22 -0.49 5.06 -1.27
C LEU A 22 -0.75 5.43 0.19
N GLY A 23 -0.05 6.40 0.75
CA GLY A 23 -0.18 6.84 2.15
C GLY A 23 -1.62 7.12 2.61
N PRO A 24 -2.51 7.71 1.79
CA PRO A 24 -3.91 7.91 2.18
C PRO A 24 -4.73 6.62 2.32
N LEU A 25 -4.28 5.51 1.71
CA LEU A 25 -4.96 4.21 1.77
C LEU A 25 -4.32 3.27 2.81
N PHE A 26 -3.01 3.37 2.97
CA PHE A 26 -2.22 2.48 3.80
C PHE A 26 -1.24 3.32 4.63
N GLU A 27 -1.51 3.47 5.93
CA GLU A 27 -0.56 4.13 6.85
C GLU A 27 0.73 3.29 6.95
N ALA A 28 1.89 3.93 6.87
CA ALA A 28 3.21 3.29 7.00
C ALA A 28 3.44 2.06 6.09
N ALA A 29 2.97 2.17 4.85
CA ALA A 29 2.85 1.06 3.90
C ALA A 29 4.16 0.53 3.30
N ASP A 30 5.36 0.88 3.78
CA ASP A 30 6.61 0.58 3.05
C ASP A 30 6.78 -0.88 2.57
N PRO A 31 6.46 -1.92 3.38
CA PRO A 31 6.48 -3.30 2.90
C PRO A 31 5.38 -3.61 1.88
N LEU A 32 4.15 -3.15 2.13
CA LEU A 32 2.99 -3.41 1.27
C LEU A 32 3.08 -2.63 -0.05
N ALA A 33 3.53 -1.39 -0.02
CA ALA A 33 3.76 -0.53 -1.17
C ALA A 33 4.80 -1.12 -2.10
N LYS A 34 5.89 -1.72 -1.57
CA LYS A 34 6.87 -2.45 -2.40
C LYS A 34 6.27 -3.64 -3.11
N LEU A 35 5.42 -4.41 -2.43
CA LEU A 35 4.72 -5.54 -3.04
C LEU A 35 3.74 -5.07 -4.11
N LEU A 36 2.88 -4.08 -3.79
CA LEU A 36 1.93 -3.50 -4.74
C LEU A 36 2.63 -2.86 -5.94
N TYR A 37 3.78 -2.22 -5.75
CA TYR A 37 4.58 -1.65 -6.83
C TYR A 37 5.05 -2.70 -7.85
N ALA A 38 5.39 -3.91 -7.38
CA ALA A 38 5.79 -5.04 -8.21
C ALA A 38 4.61 -5.68 -8.96
N HIS A 39 3.37 -5.49 -8.47
CA HIS A 39 2.15 -6.01 -9.08
C HIS A 39 1.49 -5.06 -10.09
N ARG A 40 2.10 -3.90 -10.36
CA ARG A 40 1.64 -2.99 -11.41
C ARG A 40 1.84 -3.60 -12.80
N PRO A 41 1.07 -3.17 -13.82
CA PRO A 41 0.02 -2.14 -13.74
C PRO A 41 -1.29 -2.66 -13.14
N VAL A 42 -2.00 -1.80 -12.42
CA VAL A 42 -3.38 -2.04 -11.97
C VAL A 42 -4.38 -1.24 -12.79
N SER A 43 -5.56 -1.79 -13.04
CA SER A 43 -6.61 -1.20 -13.87
C SER A 43 -7.51 -0.23 -13.12
N SER A 44 -7.64 -0.39 -11.80
CA SER A 44 -8.47 0.44 -10.92
C SER A 44 -7.94 0.44 -9.48
N TYR A 45 -8.45 1.37 -8.66
CA TYR A 45 -8.19 1.36 -7.21
C TYR A 45 -8.83 0.18 -6.50
N GLU A 46 -9.96 -0.33 -7.01
CA GLU A 46 -10.59 -1.55 -6.51
C GLU A 46 -9.66 -2.74 -6.69
N GLN A 47 -9.09 -2.93 -7.89
CA GLN A 47 -8.11 -4.00 -8.13
C GLN A 47 -6.86 -3.84 -7.24
N LEU A 48 -6.42 -2.61 -7.00
CA LEU A 48 -5.29 -2.34 -6.09
C LEU A 48 -5.60 -2.80 -4.66
N ILE A 49 -6.80 -2.51 -4.16
CA ILE A 49 -7.27 -2.90 -2.83
C ILE A 49 -7.40 -4.43 -2.74
N ASP A 50 -8.02 -5.07 -3.74
CA ASP A 50 -8.12 -6.53 -3.80
C ASP A 50 -6.74 -7.20 -3.81
N THR A 51 -5.79 -6.63 -4.56
CA THR A 51 -4.39 -7.12 -4.59
C THR A 51 -3.75 -6.95 -3.22
N ALA A 52 -3.99 -5.83 -2.53
CA ALA A 52 -3.46 -5.59 -1.19
C ALA A 52 -4.02 -6.60 -0.16
N GLU A 53 -5.33 -6.90 -0.23
CA GLU A 53 -5.97 -7.92 0.61
C GLU A 53 -5.38 -9.31 0.34
N GLN A 54 -5.20 -9.69 -0.92
CA GLN A 54 -4.59 -10.97 -1.28
C GLN A 54 -3.15 -11.06 -0.77
N LEU A 55 -2.34 -10.01 -0.96
CA LEU A 55 -0.95 -9.98 -0.52
C LEU A 55 -0.83 -10.03 1.01
N THR A 56 -1.68 -9.30 1.74
CA THR A 56 -1.69 -9.34 3.21
C THR A 56 -2.16 -10.69 3.75
N ASN A 57 -3.05 -11.39 3.06
CA ASN A 57 -3.45 -12.75 3.41
C ASN A 57 -2.34 -13.79 3.19
N VAL A 58 -1.53 -13.61 2.14
CA VAL A 58 -0.42 -14.50 1.75
C VAL A 58 0.88 -14.24 2.53
N LEU A 59 1.07 -13.05 3.10
CA LEU A 59 2.17 -12.80 4.04
C LEU A 59 2.09 -13.80 5.21
N GLU A 60 3.14 -14.59 5.39
CA GLU A 60 3.30 -15.46 6.56
C GLU A 60 3.18 -14.65 7.85
N GLU A 61 2.85 -15.30 8.97
CA GLU A 61 2.52 -14.67 10.26
C GLU A 61 3.54 -13.57 10.68
N ALA A 62 4.82 -13.75 10.36
CA ALA A 62 5.88 -12.77 10.59
C ALA A 62 5.74 -11.46 9.77
N GLY A 63 5.25 -11.53 8.54
CA GLY A 63 4.96 -10.36 7.69
C GLY A 63 3.70 -9.61 8.11
N LYS A 64 2.68 -10.32 8.61
CA LYS A 64 1.47 -9.73 9.19
C LYS A 64 1.77 -8.92 10.45
N ILE A 65 2.69 -9.40 11.30
CA ILE A 65 3.16 -8.66 12.49
C ILE A 65 3.93 -7.40 12.09
N ALA A 66 4.77 -7.44 11.05
CA ALA A 66 5.51 -6.26 10.58
C ALA A 66 4.58 -5.17 10.01
N VAL A 67 3.53 -5.56 9.28
CA VAL A 67 2.51 -4.61 8.78
C VAL A 67 1.68 -4.05 9.93
N ALA A 68 1.23 -4.89 10.88
CA ALA A 68 0.49 -4.43 12.05
C ALA A 68 1.31 -3.49 12.95
N ASN A 69 2.61 -3.72 13.10
CA ASN A 69 3.51 -2.86 13.88
C ASN A 69 3.92 -1.56 13.16
N ALA A 70 3.66 -1.45 11.85
CA ALA A 70 3.90 -0.21 11.11
C ALA A 70 2.81 0.84 11.38
N HIS A 71 1.62 0.40 11.79
CA HIS A 71 0.55 1.31 12.21
C HIS A 71 0.87 1.98 13.55
N PRO A 72 0.61 3.29 13.70
CA PRO A 72 0.59 3.94 15.01
C PRO A 72 -0.37 3.20 15.94
N ARG A 73 0.05 2.98 17.20
CA ARG A 73 -0.87 2.41 18.20
C ARG A 73 -2.03 3.38 18.41
N ILE A 74 -3.25 2.85 18.48
CA ILE A 74 -4.43 3.64 18.88
C ILE A 74 -4.13 4.26 20.26
N GLY A 75 -3.96 5.58 20.32
CA GLY A 75 -3.73 6.34 21.55
C GLY A 75 -2.39 7.08 21.67
N GLU A 76 -1.48 6.98 20.70
CA GLU A 76 -0.33 7.90 20.61
C GLU A 76 -0.69 9.07 19.68
N SER A 77 -0.78 10.27 20.26
CA SER A 77 -0.96 11.56 19.56
C SER A 77 0.16 12.51 19.95
#